data_AF-A0A1I8CCD6-F1
#
_entry.id   AF-A0A1I8CCD6-F1
#
_cell.length_a   1.000
_cell.length_b   1.000
_cell.length_c   1.000
_cell.angle_alpha   90.00
_cell.angle_beta   90.00
_cell.angle_gamma   90.00
#
_symmetry.space_group_name_H-M   'P 1'
#
loop_
_entity.id
_entity.type
_entity.pdbx_description
1 polymer ?
#
loop_
_entity_poly.entity_id
_entity_poly.type
_entity_poly.pdbx_seq_one_letter_code
_entity_poly.pdbx_strand_id
1 'polypeptide(L)'
;MFLPRLLPIRTTTVTLTKFSSTEAISVRLSKAKDEKKIHSLIHQDFLKNEPVTNALQMKKSHFKDFFNTLLTSKFSKDHTVVCCNQDDEVIACMIVSLYSDLGEYKQFNNIAEMETVGKKMCLDAAGNKFVALVEKSKEELREFMPNDIHTYLRCEMASVPPEFGGNGLCYRMASEGVALIAKKIPKLQFAFGETTNRYTLSAFKKAGFKVGSKIPYKDYDIATSVNGTDEVCGIYKKLQ
;
A
#
# COMPACT_ATOMS: atom_id res chain seq x y z
N MET A 1 0.25 -32.11 -41.60
CA MET A 1 -0.71 -31.10 -41.14
C MET A 1 -1.08 -31.45 -39.69
N PHE A 2 -0.48 -30.79 -38.71
CA PHE A 2 -0.80 -30.96 -37.29
C PHE A 2 -0.83 -29.57 -36.64
N LEU A 3 -2.02 -29.11 -36.28
CA LEU A 3 -2.23 -27.89 -35.50
C LEU A 3 -2.06 -28.22 -34.00
N PRO A 4 -1.29 -27.44 -33.22
CA PRO A 4 -1.22 -27.63 -31.79
C PRO A 4 -2.53 -27.17 -31.14
N ARG A 5 -3.12 -28.04 -30.31
CA ARG A 5 -4.28 -27.72 -29.47
C ARG A 5 -3.89 -26.67 -28.44
N LEU A 6 -4.47 -25.47 -28.56
CA LEU A 6 -4.46 -24.46 -27.50
C LEU A 6 -5.24 -25.00 -26.30
N LEU A 7 -4.59 -25.09 -25.14
CA LEU A 7 -5.25 -25.35 -23.86
C LEU A 7 -6.11 -24.13 -23.48
N PRO A 8 -7.31 -24.33 -22.92
CA PRO A 8 -8.18 -23.23 -22.56
C PRO A 8 -7.58 -22.43 -21.40
N ILE A 9 -7.43 -21.13 -21.64
CA ILE A 9 -7.12 -20.14 -20.62
C ILE A 9 -8.28 -20.15 -19.62
N ARG A 10 -8.02 -20.62 -18.39
CA ARG A 10 -8.97 -20.45 -17.28
C ARG A 10 -9.06 -18.96 -16.97
N THR A 11 -10.03 -18.28 -17.55
CA THR A 11 -10.49 -16.98 -17.07
C THR A 11 -11.13 -17.19 -15.71
N THR A 12 -10.40 -16.88 -14.64
CA THR A 12 -10.97 -16.74 -13.30
C THR A 12 -11.90 -15.53 -13.34
N THR A 13 -13.18 -15.74 -13.56
CA THR A 13 -14.21 -14.70 -13.45
C THR A 13 -14.21 -14.22 -12.01
N VAL A 14 -13.60 -13.08 -11.75
CA VAL A 14 -13.71 -12.39 -10.46
C VAL A 14 -15.10 -11.78 -10.42
N THR A 15 -16.04 -12.48 -9.78
CA THR A 15 -17.36 -11.94 -9.49
C THR A 15 -17.17 -10.82 -8.46
N LEU A 16 -17.18 -9.57 -8.94
CA LEU A 16 -17.26 -8.39 -8.09
C LEU A 16 -18.65 -8.38 -7.45
N THR A 17 -18.78 -8.93 -6.24
CA THR A 17 -19.97 -8.69 -5.43
C THR A 17 -20.02 -7.21 -5.12
N LYS A 18 -20.92 -6.51 -5.82
CA LYS A 18 -21.23 -5.12 -5.52
C LYS A 18 -21.78 -5.11 -4.10
N PHE A 19 -20.99 -4.60 -3.16
CA PHE A 19 -21.43 -4.48 -1.78
C PHE A 19 -22.65 -3.57 -1.80
N SER A 20 -23.73 -4.03 -1.18
CA SER A 20 -24.93 -3.20 -1.07
C SER A 20 -24.52 -1.92 -0.35
N SER A 21 -24.89 -0.77 -0.92
CA SER A 21 -24.62 0.58 -0.38
C SER A 21 -25.34 0.86 0.96
N THR A 22 -25.78 -0.19 1.66
CA THR A 22 -26.59 -0.15 2.89
C THR A 22 -25.80 -0.53 4.13
N GLU A 23 -24.62 -1.13 4.01
CA GLU A 23 -23.79 -1.44 5.18
C GLU A 23 -22.97 -0.21 5.61
N ALA A 24 -23.15 0.18 6.86
CA ALA A 24 -22.47 1.33 7.44
C ALA A 24 -21.00 0.98 7.69
N ILE A 25 -20.12 1.41 6.78
CA ILE A 25 -18.69 1.22 6.90
C ILE A 25 -18.09 2.39 7.67
N SER A 26 -17.34 2.10 8.74
CA SER A 26 -16.63 3.11 9.51
C SER A 26 -15.14 3.13 9.14
N VAL A 27 -14.52 4.31 9.19
CA VAL A 27 -13.06 4.48 9.05
C VAL A 27 -12.51 4.95 10.39
N ARG A 28 -11.50 4.25 10.90
CA ARG A 28 -10.84 4.58 12.16
C ARG A 28 -9.38 4.16 12.15
N LEU A 29 -8.65 4.55 13.19
CA LEU A 29 -7.34 3.97 13.46
C LEU A 29 -7.49 2.60 14.14
N SER A 30 -6.46 1.77 13.98
CA SER A 30 -6.38 0.43 14.55
C SER A 30 -6.41 0.45 16.08
N LYS A 31 -6.94 -0.63 16.63
CA LYS A 31 -6.95 -0.97 18.06
C LYS A 31 -6.17 -2.27 18.23
N ALA A 32 -5.69 -2.56 19.44
CA ALA A 32 -4.98 -3.82 19.73
C ALA A 32 -5.77 -5.08 19.31
N LYS A 33 -7.11 -5.07 19.43
CA LYS A 33 -7.96 -6.19 19.00
C LYS A 33 -7.92 -6.48 17.49
N ASP A 34 -7.51 -5.53 16.66
CA ASP A 34 -7.53 -5.64 15.20
C ASP A 34 -6.31 -6.38 14.64
N GLU A 35 -5.26 -6.56 15.45
CA GLU A 35 -3.94 -7.06 15.03
C GLU A 35 -4.05 -8.34 14.17
N LYS A 36 -4.77 -9.35 14.66
CA LYS A 36 -4.93 -10.62 13.93
C LYS A 36 -5.56 -10.44 12.55
N LYS A 37 -6.55 -9.54 12.43
CA LYS A 37 -7.24 -9.30 11.16
C LYS A 37 -6.37 -8.50 10.20
N ILE A 38 -5.63 -7.50 10.69
CA ILE A 38 -4.65 -6.75 9.89
C ILE A 38 -3.56 -7.69 9.36
N HIS A 39 -2.99 -8.55 10.22
CA HIS A 39 -2.01 -9.55 9.78
C HIS A 39 -2.58 -10.48 8.70
N SER A 40 -3.83 -10.94 8.85
CA SER A 40 -4.49 -11.75 7.83
C SER A 40 -4.60 -11.02 6.50
N LEU A 41 -5.08 -9.78 6.50
CA LEU A 41 -5.25 -8.95 5.29
C LEU A 41 -3.93 -8.73 4.53
N ILE A 42 -2.81 -8.56 5.25
CA ILE A 42 -1.49 -8.36 4.63
C ILE A 42 -0.87 -9.66 4.14
N HIS A 43 -0.83 -10.70 4.98
CA HIS A 43 -0.13 -11.95 4.62
C HIS A 43 -0.95 -12.83 3.66
N GLN A 44 -2.28 -12.71 3.66
CA GLN A 44 -3.16 -13.58 2.88
C GLN A 44 -3.67 -12.91 1.61
N ASP A 45 -4.10 -11.65 1.69
CA ASP A 45 -4.83 -11.02 0.58
C ASP A 45 -3.94 -10.12 -0.28
N PHE A 46 -3.08 -9.32 0.33
CA PHE A 46 -2.18 -8.43 -0.43
C PHE A 46 -1.32 -9.23 -1.40
N LEU A 47 -0.56 -10.21 -0.91
CA LEU A 47 0.38 -10.98 -1.74
C LEU A 47 -0.27 -11.80 -2.86
N LYS A 48 -1.55 -12.15 -2.75
CA LYS A 48 -2.26 -12.87 -3.81
C LYS A 48 -2.75 -11.95 -4.92
N ASN A 49 -3.05 -10.70 -4.58
CA ASN A 49 -3.77 -9.78 -5.45
C ASN A 49 -2.93 -8.60 -5.93
N GLU A 50 -1.72 -8.42 -5.39
CA GLU A 50 -0.83 -7.31 -5.74
C GLU A 50 -0.29 -7.51 -7.19
N PRO A 51 -0.52 -6.53 -8.09
CA PRO A 51 -0.19 -6.67 -9.51
C PRO A 51 1.30 -6.89 -9.84
N VAL A 52 2.23 -6.18 -9.21
CA VAL A 52 3.66 -6.29 -9.54
C VAL A 52 4.26 -7.59 -9.01
N THR A 53 3.86 -8.05 -7.82
CA THR A 53 4.25 -9.33 -7.25
C THR A 53 3.75 -10.48 -8.11
N ASN A 54 2.54 -10.35 -8.65
CA ASN A 54 1.98 -11.35 -9.57
C ASN A 54 2.72 -11.36 -10.91
N ALA A 55 3.02 -10.18 -11.48
CA ALA A 55 3.80 -10.07 -12.72
C ALA A 55 5.22 -10.66 -12.58
N LEU A 56 5.82 -10.50 -11.39
CA LEU A 56 7.15 -11.01 -11.04
C LEU A 56 7.13 -12.41 -10.43
N GLN A 57 5.96 -13.04 -10.27
CA GLN A 57 5.79 -14.34 -9.61
C GLN A 57 6.44 -14.43 -8.21
N MET A 58 6.40 -13.33 -7.46
CA MET A 58 7.01 -13.25 -6.13
C MET A 58 6.29 -14.12 -5.11
N LYS A 59 7.07 -14.68 -4.18
CA LYS A 59 6.56 -15.55 -3.12
C LYS A 59 6.40 -14.79 -1.81
N LYS A 60 5.54 -15.32 -0.92
CA LYS A 60 5.33 -14.74 0.42
C LYS A 60 6.62 -14.61 1.23
N SER A 61 7.56 -15.53 1.05
CA SER A 61 8.86 -15.51 1.72
C SER A 61 9.66 -14.24 1.43
N HIS A 62 9.47 -13.60 0.27
CA HIS A 62 10.19 -12.37 -0.11
C HIS A 62 9.81 -11.16 0.77
N PHE A 63 8.62 -11.20 1.39
CA PHE A 63 8.07 -10.08 2.15
C PHE A 63 8.03 -10.32 3.66
N LYS A 64 8.43 -11.50 4.12
CA LYS A 64 8.22 -11.93 5.52
C LYS A 64 8.79 -10.90 6.51
N ASP A 65 10.06 -10.53 6.34
CA ASP A 65 10.74 -9.63 7.27
C ASP A 65 10.23 -8.19 7.14
N PHE A 66 9.91 -7.75 5.92
CA PHE A 66 9.29 -6.46 5.66
C PHE A 66 7.94 -6.33 6.38
N PHE A 67 7.05 -7.32 6.23
CA PHE A 67 5.76 -7.32 6.90
C PHE A 67 5.88 -7.40 8.42
N ASN A 68 6.78 -8.24 8.93
CA ASN A 68 7.00 -8.34 10.37
C ASN A 68 7.51 -7.01 10.96
N THR A 69 8.45 -6.34 10.29
CA THR A 69 8.97 -5.04 10.74
C THR A 69 7.86 -3.98 10.72
N LEU A 70 7.10 -3.94 9.63
CA LEU A 70 6.01 -2.99 9.46
C LEU A 70 4.91 -3.16 10.52
N LEU A 71 4.51 -4.41 10.77
CA LEU A 71 3.41 -4.73 11.68
C LEU A 71 3.81 -4.67 13.16
N THR A 72 5.10 -4.81 13.48
CA THR A 72 5.60 -4.72 14.86
C THR A 72 5.94 -3.28 15.28
N SER A 73 6.06 -2.35 14.33
CA SER A 73 6.29 -0.92 14.58
C SER A 73 5.30 -0.33 15.57
N LYS A 74 5.83 0.40 16.56
CA LYS A 74 5.05 1.12 17.57
C LYS A 74 4.05 2.09 16.93
N PHE A 75 4.46 2.77 15.86
CA PHE A 75 3.59 3.73 15.18
C PHE A 75 2.46 3.01 14.44
N SER A 76 2.80 2.01 13.63
CA SER A 76 1.86 1.31 12.75
C SER A 76 0.79 0.56 13.54
N LYS A 77 1.09 0.03 14.74
CA LYS A 77 0.11 -0.62 15.62
C LYS A 77 -1.07 0.28 16.00
N ASP A 78 -0.82 1.57 16.22
CA ASP A 78 -1.81 2.53 16.72
C ASP A 78 -2.35 3.48 15.65
N HIS A 79 -1.72 3.52 14.47
CA HIS A 79 -2.03 4.47 13.40
C HIS A 79 -2.35 3.81 12.05
N THR A 80 -2.36 2.46 11.97
CA THR A 80 -2.92 1.79 10.79
C THR A 80 -4.37 2.23 10.63
N VAL A 81 -4.71 2.69 9.42
CA VAL A 81 -6.09 3.05 9.09
C VAL A 81 -6.84 1.77 8.76
N VAL A 82 -8.02 1.58 9.33
CA VAL A 82 -8.88 0.43 9.05
C VAL A 82 -10.27 0.86 8.61
N CYS A 83 -10.86 0.10 7.70
CA CYS A 83 -12.29 0.13 7.44
C CYS A 83 -12.95 -1.01 8.20
N CYS A 84 -14.04 -0.73 8.91
CA CYS A 84 -14.80 -1.72 9.64
C CYS A 84 -16.23 -1.82 9.14
N ASN A 85 -16.79 -3.03 9.18
CA ASN A 85 -18.22 -3.27 8.95
C ASN A 85 -19.06 -2.79 10.15
N GLN A 86 -20.36 -3.07 10.12
CA GLN A 86 -21.31 -2.67 11.17
C GLN A 86 -21.01 -3.32 12.53
N ASP A 87 -20.35 -4.47 12.54
CA ASP A 87 -19.97 -5.22 13.75
C ASP A 87 -18.60 -4.79 14.33
N ASP A 88 -18.03 -3.68 13.85
CA ASP A 88 -16.69 -3.19 14.18
C ASP A 88 -15.57 -4.20 13.83
N GLU A 89 -15.80 -5.08 12.85
CA GLU A 89 -14.79 -5.99 12.31
C GLU A 89 -14.03 -5.35 11.16
N VAL A 90 -12.70 -5.48 11.17
CA VAL A 90 -11.83 -4.93 10.13
C VAL A 90 -11.98 -5.69 8.81
N ILE A 91 -12.35 -4.98 7.74
CA ILE A 91 -12.52 -5.54 6.39
C ILE A 91 -11.48 -5.02 5.38
N ALA A 92 -10.78 -3.93 5.70
CA ALA A 92 -9.66 -3.42 4.92
C ALA A 92 -8.70 -2.64 5.81
N CYS A 93 -7.44 -2.52 5.40
CA CYS A 93 -6.44 -1.74 6.14
C CYS A 93 -5.47 -0.99 5.22
N MET A 94 -4.93 0.11 5.74
CA MET A 94 -3.82 0.84 5.17
C MET A 94 -2.78 1.10 6.26
N ILE A 95 -1.64 0.44 6.13
CA ILE A 95 -0.54 0.56 7.08
C ILE A 95 0.31 1.77 6.73
N VAL A 96 0.74 2.46 7.77
CA VAL A 96 1.48 3.71 7.66
C VAL A 96 2.71 3.69 8.55
N SER A 97 3.70 4.49 8.15
CA SER A 97 4.94 4.73 8.88
C SER A 97 5.13 6.24 9.07
N LEU A 98 5.89 6.62 10.10
CA LEU A 98 6.16 8.02 10.41
C LEU A 98 7.66 8.30 10.32
N TYR A 99 7.97 9.50 9.82
CA TYR A 99 9.23 10.16 10.07
C TYR A 99 8.95 11.48 10.77
N SER A 100 9.74 11.78 11.78
CA SER A 100 9.78 13.07 12.45
C SER A 100 11.16 13.37 13.02
N ASP A 101 11.72 14.54 12.76
CA ASP A 101 12.92 15.01 13.48
C ASP A 101 12.56 15.66 14.85
N LEU A 102 11.29 16.00 15.04
CA LEU A 102 10.76 16.58 16.28
C LEU A 102 10.80 15.59 17.45
N GLY A 103 11.33 16.05 18.59
CA GLY A 103 11.58 15.22 19.77
C GLY A 103 10.36 14.45 20.28
N GLU A 104 9.16 15.04 20.23
CA GLU A 104 7.92 14.42 20.73
C GLU A 104 7.40 13.25 19.87
N TYR A 105 7.88 13.10 18.63
CA TYR A 105 7.46 12.03 17.72
C TYR A 105 8.61 11.11 17.30
N LYS A 106 9.85 11.45 17.66
CA LYS A 106 11.06 10.73 17.24
C LYS A 106 11.04 9.25 17.63
N GLN A 107 10.42 8.88 18.75
CA GLN A 107 10.24 7.47 19.17
C GLN A 107 9.32 6.64 18.25
N PHE A 108 8.59 7.28 17.36
CA PHE A 108 7.72 6.62 16.38
C PHE A 108 8.37 6.48 15.00
N ASN A 109 9.59 7.01 14.81
CA ASN A 109 10.29 6.92 13.55
C ASN A 109 10.60 5.46 13.20
N ASN A 110 10.06 5.00 12.09
CA ASN A 110 10.31 3.65 11.58
C ASN A 110 10.65 3.63 10.10
N ILE A 111 10.59 4.76 9.39
CA ILE A 111 10.82 4.81 7.94
C ILE A 111 12.23 4.34 7.54
N ALA A 112 13.28 4.75 8.26
CA ALA A 112 14.65 4.33 7.94
C ALA A 112 14.87 2.81 8.13
N GLU A 113 14.25 2.23 9.16
CA GLU A 113 14.25 0.79 9.38
C GLU A 113 13.50 0.07 8.26
N MET A 114 12.32 0.58 7.87
CA MET A 114 11.53 0.05 6.76
C MET A 114 12.29 0.11 5.42
N GLU A 115 12.99 1.20 5.12
CA GLU A 115 13.84 1.31 3.92
C GLU A 115 14.98 0.28 3.94
N THR A 116 15.60 0.06 5.11
CA THR A 116 16.69 -0.91 5.26
C THR A 116 16.21 -2.34 5.06
N VAL A 117 15.07 -2.70 5.66
CA VAL A 117 14.48 -4.04 5.51
C VAL A 117 13.95 -4.24 4.09
N GLY A 118 13.35 -3.21 3.48
CA GLY A 118 12.88 -3.23 2.10
C GLY A 118 13.99 -3.56 1.10
N LYS A 119 15.17 -2.95 1.27
CA LYS A 119 16.36 -3.22 0.43
C LYS A 119 16.94 -4.63 0.60
N LYS A 120 16.62 -5.30 1.72
CA LYS A 120 17.07 -6.66 2.03
C LYS A 120 16.03 -7.73 1.69
N MET A 121 14.88 -7.34 1.15
CA MET A 121 13.89 -8.30 0.65
C MET A 121 14.54 -9.22 -0.39
N CYS A 122 14.32 -10.53 -0.24
CA CYS A 122 15.04 -11.63 -0.92
C CYS A 122 15.62 -11.27 -2.31
N LEU A 123 16.93 -11.44 -2.43
CA LEU A 123 17.77 -11.02 -3.57
C LEU A 123 17.72 -11.96 -4.78
N ASP A 124 16.58 -12.61 -5.04
CA ASP A 124 16.41 -13.26 -6.34
C ASP A 124 16.15 -12.20 -7.42
N ALA A 125 16.21 -12.59 -8.71
CA ALA A 125 16.07 -11.63 -9.80
C ALA A 125 14.72 -10.87 -9.76
N ALA A 126 13.65 -11.52 -9.28
CA ALA A 126 12.33 -10.90 -9.18
C ALA A 126 12.27 -9.89 -8.03
N GLY A 127 12.78 -10.25 -6.84
CA GLY A 127 12.90 -9.35 -5.70
C GLY A 127 13.74 -8.12 -6.00
N ASN A 128 14.90 -8.31 -6.66
CA ASN A 128 15.78 -7.21 -7.04
C ASN A 128 15.10 -6.23 -8.00
N LYS A 129 14.33 -6.73 -8.99
CA LYS A 129 13.54 -5.88 -9.90
C LYS A 129 12.49 -5.08 -9.15
N PHE A 130 11.72 -5.73 -8.27
CA PHE A 130 10.71 -5.06 -7.45
C PHE A 130 11.32 -3.95 -6.59
N VAL A 131 12.40 -4.26 -5.86
CA VAL A 131 13.09 -3.31 -5.00
C VAL A 131 13.64 -2.14 -5.81
N ALA A 132 14.34 -2.42 -6.92
CA ALA A 132 14.93 -1.36 -7.74
C ALA A 132 13.87 -0.41 -8.31
N LEU A 133 12.73 -0.95 -8.73
CA LEU A 133 11.63 -0.18 -9.28
C LEU A 133 10.96 0.71 -8.21
N VAL A 134 10.71 0.16 -7.01
CA VAL A 134 10.16 0.93 -5.88
C VAL A 134 11.15 1.99 -5.37
N GLU A 135 12.45 1.66 -5.28
CA GLU A 135 13.47 2.61 -4.85
C GLU A 135 13.66 3.75 -5.86
N LYS A 136 13.56 3.47 -7.17
CA LYS A 136 13.58 4.52 -8.19
C LYS A 136 12.39 5.47 -8.05
N SER A 137 11.20 4.93 -7.80
CA SER A 137 9.99 5.72 -7.53
C SER A 137 10.18 6.62 -6.30
N LYS A 138 10.78 6.11 -5.22
CA LYS A 138 11.10 6.88 -4.00
C LYS A 138 12.12 7.98 -4.26
N GLU A 139 13.17 7.68 -5.02
CA GLU A 139 14.22 8.65 -5.38
C GLU A 139 13.61 9.84 -6.11
N GLU A 140 12.83 9.61 -7.17
CA GLU A 140 12.15 10.68 -7.90
C GLU A 140 11.12 11.41 -7.04
N LEU A 141 10.44 10.71 -6.13
CA LEU A 141 9.47 11.33 -5.22
C LEU A 141 10.13 12.28 -4.20
N ARG A 142 11.40 12.05 -3.84
CA ARG A 142 12.15 12.94 -2.93
C ARG A 142 12.34 14.34 -3.51
N GLU A 143 12.33 14.51 -4.83
CA GLU A 143 12.39 15.83 -5.47
C GLU A 143 11.19 16.72 -5.13
N PHE A 144 10.07 16.13 -4.68
CA PHE A 144 8.86 16.83 -4.27
C PHE A 144 8.80 17.10 -2.77
N MET A 145 9.76 16.58 -1.98
CA MET A 145 9.86 16.85 -0.55
C MET A 145 10.45 18.24 -0.32
N PRO A 146 9.77 19.12 0.42
CA PRO A 146 10.36 20.40 0.80
C PRO A 146 11.59 20.23 1.69
N ASN A 147 12.53 21.18 1.61
CA ASN A 147 13.74 21.17 2.42
C ASN A 147 13.47 21.37 3.93
N ASP A 148 12.33 21.95 4.29
CA ASP A 148 11.89 22.25 5.66
C ASP A 148 10.92 21.21 6.23
N ILE A 149 10.88 20.02 5.63
CA ILE A 149 10.03 18.94 6.10
C ILE A 149 10.61 18.32 7.39
N HIS A 150 9.86 18.45 8.48
CA HIS A 150 10.22 17.91 9.78
C HIS A 150 9.41 16.65 10.11
N THR A 151 8.18 16.53 9.60
CA THR A 151 7.30 15.39 9.90
C THR A 151 6.46 14.97 8.69
N TYR A 152 6.57 13.71 8.30
CA TYR A 152 5.78 13.14 7.21
C TYR A 152 5.37 11.69 7.43
N LEU A 153 4.27 11.32 6.79
CA LEU A 153 3.67 10.00 6.80
C LEU A 153 4.07 9.27 5.52
N ARG A 154 4.31 7.96 5.61
CA ARG A 154 4.32 7.06 4.44
C ARG A 154 3.12 6.12 4.51
N CYS A 155 2.37 6.04 3.42
CA CYS A 155 1.36 5.03 3.16
C CYS A 155 2.06 3.82 2.54
N GLU A 156 2.46 2.87 3.39
CA GLU A 156 3.33 1.76 2.99
C GLU A 156 2.56 0.68 2.23
N MET A 157 1.36 0.34 2.70
CA MET A 157 0.58 -0.76 2.14
C MET A 157 -0.92 -0.51 2.33
N ALA A 158 -1.72 -0.84 1.32
CA ALA A 158 -3.17 -0.89 1.43
C ALA A 158 -3.67 -2.26 0.97
N SER A 159 -4.52 -2.89 1.77
CA SER A 159 -5.16 -4.17 1.45
C SER A 159 -6.67 -4.05 1.53
N VAL A 160 -7.33 -4.37 0.42
CA VAL A 160 -8.78 -4.47 0.28
C VAL A 160 -9.06 -5.83 -0.36
N PRO A 161 -9.73 -6.77 0.33
CA PRO A 161 -10.06 -8.06 -0.25
C PRO A 161 -10.94 -7.90 -1.49
N PRO A 162 -10.81 -8.77 -2.51
CA PRO A 162 -11.54 -8.66 -3.77
C PRO A 162 -13.07 -8.57 -3.61
N GLU A 163 -13.63 -9.28 -2.63
CA GLU A 163 -15.07 -9.26 -2.31
C GLU A 163 -15.58 -7.91 -1.82
N PHE A 164 -14.69 -7.04 -1.33
CA PHE A 164 -14.99 -5.64 -0.98
C PHE A 164 -14.49 -4.65 -2.02
N GLY A 165 -13.92 -5.12 -3.13
CA GLY A 165 -13.42 -4.32 -4.23
C GLY A 165 -14.50 -3.45 -4.88
N GLY A 166 -14.13 -2.25 -5.32
CA GLY A 166 -15.06 -1.32 -6.00
C GLY A 166 -15.93 -0.46 -5.08
N ASN A 167 -15.90 -0.67 -3.75
CA ASN A 167 -16.74 0.05 -2.78
C ASN A 167 -16.07 1.30 -2.17
N GLY A 168 -15.02 1.81 -2.81
CA GLY A 168 -14.34 3.03 -2.38
C GLY A 168 -13.53 2.93 -1.09
N LEU A 169 -13.31 1.74 -0.53
CA LEU A 169 -12.60 1.56 0.75
C LEU A 169 -11.20 2.17 0.76
N CYS A 170 -10.40 1.91 -0.28
CA CYS A 170 -9.06 2.50 -0.40
C CYS A 170 -9.10 4.04 -0.45
N TYR A 171 -10.08 4.61 -1.17
CA TYR A 171 -10.28 6.06 -1.20
C TYR A 171 -10.59 6.60 0.20
N ARG A 172 -11.50 5.95 0.92
CA ARG A 172 -11.88 6.35 2.29
C ARG A 172 -10.71 6.25 3.27
N MET A 173 -9.89 5.20 3.18
CA MET A 173 -8.67 5.10 3.99
C MET A 173 -7.69 6.23 3.69
N ALA A 174 -7.49 6.56 2.41
CA ALA A 174 -6.59 7.64 1.99
C ALA A 174 -7.13 9.05 2.31
N SER A 175 -8.44 9.26 2.26
CA SER A 175 -9.06 10.58 2.50
C SER A 175 -9.35 10.81 3.99
N GLU A 176 -10.21 9.97 4.58
CA GLU A 176 -10.65 10.08 5.98
C GLU A 176 -9.53 9.64 6.94
N GLY A 177 -8.88 8.52 6.65
CA GLY A 177 -7.85 7.94 7.53
C GLY A 177 -6.62 8.82 7.69
N VAL A 178 -6.07 9.35 6.59
CA VAL A 178 -4.93 10.28 6.65
C VAL A 178 -5.31 11.55 7.41
N ALA A 179 -6.54 12.05 7.26
CA ALA A 179 -7.03 13.19 8.02
C ALA A 179 -7.15 12.88 9.53
N LEU A 180 -7.53 11.66 9.91
CA LEU A 180 -7.53 11.23 11.33
C LEU A 180 -6.13 11.25 11.93
N ILE A 181 -5.12 10.80 11.18
CA ILE A 181 -3.72 10.83 11.63
C ILE A 181 -3.25 12.29 11.76
N ALA A 182 -3.52 13.14 10.77
CA ALA A 182 -3.14 14.55 10.81
C ALA A 182 -3.78 15.31 12.00
N LYS A 183 -5.00 14.93 12.41
CA LYS A 183 -5.62 15.46 13.64
C LYS A 183 -4.88 15.04 14.92
N LYS A 184 -4.31 13.83 14.96
CA LYS A 184 -3.52 13.33 16.09
C LYS A 184 -2.08 13.83 16.09
N ILE A 185 -1.56 14.18 14.92
CA ILE A 185 -0.20 14.69 14.72
C ILE A 185 -0.34 16.05 14.00
N PRO A 186 -0.67 17.12 14.73
CA PRO A 186 -0.93 18.44 14.12
C PRO A 186 0.29 19.04 13.41
N LYS A 187 1.48 18.45 13.57
CA LYS A 187 2.71 18.84 12.89
C LYS A 187 2.97 18.02 11.62
N LEU A 188 2.05 17.15 11.21
CA LEU A 188 2.20 16.34 10.01
C LEU A 188 2.03 17.21 8.75
N GLN A 189 3.11 17.38 7.98
CA GLN A 189 3.12 18.28 6.82
C GLN A 189 2.74 17.56 5.52
N PHE A 190 3.15 16.29 5.36
CA PHE A 190 2.95 15.52 4.13
C PHE A 190 2.58 14.06 4.38
N ALA A 191 1.94 13.47 3.38
CA ALA A 191 1.84 12.03 3.21
C ALA A 191 2.42 11.62 1.85
N PHE A 192 3.24 10.56 1.83
CA PHE A 192 3.86 9.98 0.65
C PHE A 192 3.49 8.50 0.52
N GLY A 193 3.73 7.89 -0.64
CA GLY A 193 3.65 6.45 -0.81
C GLY A 193 3.90 6.04 -2.26
N GLU A 194 3.91 4.75 -2.51
CA GLU A 194 4.02 4.18 -3.85
C GLU A 194 2.77 3.35 -4.15
N THR A 195 2.23 3.51 -5.35
CA THR A 195 1.14 2.68 -5.84
C THR A 195 1.65 1.77 -6.93
N THR A 196 1.55 0.47 -6.70
CA THR A 196 1.88 -0.62 -7.64
C THR A 196 0.62 -1.20 -8.30
N ASN A 197 -0.51 -0.52 -8.12
CA ASN A 197 -1.82 -0.92 -8.63
C ASN A 197 -2.58 0.32 -9.09
N ARG A 198 -3.02 0.33 -10.35
CA ARG A 198 -3.76 1.46 -10.94
C ARG A 198 -5.07 1.80 -10.20
N TYR A 199 -5.70 0.82 -9.54
CA TYR A 199 -6.91 1.06 -8.75
C TYR A 199 -6.60 1.83 -7.46
N THR A 200 -5.51 1.45 -6.78
CA THR A 200 -4.97 2.19 -5.64
C THR A 200 -4.59 3.61 -6.06
N LEU A 201 -3.86 3.77 -7.18
CA LEU A 201 -3.52 5.09 -7.72
C LEU A 201 -4.76 5.96 -7.95
N SER A 202 -5.80 5.41 -8.57
CA SER A 202 -7.06 6.12 -8.81
C SER A 202 -7.72 6.56 -7.50
N ALA A 203 -7.74 5.70 -6.48
CA ALA A 203 -8.29 6.00 -5.17
C ALA A 203 -7.51 7.13 -4.46
N PHE A 204 -6.18 7.07 -4.46
CA PHE A 204 -5.33 8.11 -3.86
C PHE A 204 -5.45 9.46 -4.59
N LYS A 205 -5.50 9.44 -5.93
CA LYS A 205 -5.76 10.67 -6.71
C LYS A 205 -7.10 11.30 -6.35
N LYS A 206 -8.17 10.50 -6.23
CA LYS A 206 -9.47 10.98 -5.76
C LYS A 206 -9.39 11.56 -4.34
N ALA A 207 -8.54 11.00 -3.48
CA ALA A 207 -8.28 11.51 -2.13
C ALA A 207 -7.38 12.77 -2.09
N GLY A 208 -7.01 13.32 -3.25
CA GLY A 208 -6.24 14.56 -3.36
C GLY A 208 -4.72 14.37 -3.38
N PHE A 209 -4.22 13.14 -3.53
CA PHE A 209 -2.80 12.90 -3.77
C PHE A 209 -2.44 13.26 -5.22
N LYS A 210 -1.23 13.79 -5.39
CA LYS A 210 -0.60 14.06 -6.68
C LYS A 210 0.39 12.95 -7.00
N VAL A 211 0.66 12.75 -8.28
CA VAL A 211 1.71 11.84 -8.76
C VAL A 211 3.01 12.65 -8.87
N GLY A 212 4.06 12.17 -8.21
CA GLY A 212 5.40 12.75 -8.30
C GLY A 212 6.31 11.97 -9.26
N SER A 213 6.21 10.65 -9.25
CA SER A 213 7.04 9.77 -10.09
C SER A 213 6.20 8.71 -10.79
N LYS A 214 6.72 8.20 -11.91
CA LYS A 214 6.12 7.12 -12.70
C LYS A 214 7.20 6.27 -13.30
N ILE A 215 7.32 5.04 -12.82
CA ILE A 215 8.35 4.09 -13.25
C ILE A 215 7.69 2.96 -14.04
N PRO A 216 7.85 2.93 -15.37
CA PRO A 216 7.30 1.88 -16.21
C PRO A 216 7.90 0.50 -15.91
N TYR A 217 7.07 -0.53 -15.90
CA TYR A 217 7.46 -1.93 -15.74
C TYR A 217 8.42 -2.39 -16.84
N LYS A 218 8.21 -1.91 -18.07
CA LYS A 218 9.04 -2.23 -19.23
C LYS A 218 10.52 -1.84 -19.05
N ASP A 219 10.82 -0.83 -18.23
CA ASP A 219 12.19 -0.36 -18.00
C ASP A 219 12.99 -1.36 -17.13
N TYR A 220 12.30 -2.34 -16.55
CA TYR A 220 12.85 -3.40 -15.69
C TYR A 220 12.54 -4.82 -16.23
N ASP A 221 12.14 -4.94 -17.50
CA ASP A 221 11.69 -6.19 -18.13
C ASP A 221 10.59 -6.90 -17.30
N ILE A 222 9.59 -6.13 -16.88
CA ILE A 222 8.41 -6.63 -16.17
C ILE A 222 7.21 -6.54 -17.12
N ALA A 223 6.45 -7.62 -17.24
CA ALA A 223 5.23 -7.63 -18.05
C ALA A 223 4.12 -6.81 -17.38
N THR A 224 3.25 -6.19 -18.19
CA THR A 224 2.00 -5.62 -17.71
C THR A 224 1.20 -6.66 -16.92
N SER A 225 0.69 -6.27 -15.76
CA SER A 225 -0.07 -7.16 -14.89
C SER A 225 -1.45 -7.50 -15.47
N VAL A 226 -2.11 -8.51 -14.89
CA VAL A 226 -3.44 -8.97 -15.30
C VAL A 226 -4.51 -7.88 -15.25
N ASN A 227 -4.39 -6.91 -14.33
CA ASN A 227 -5.33 -5.79 -14.23
C ASN A 227 -4.91 -4.56 -15.08
N GLY A 228 -3.94 -4.73 -15.98
CA GLY A 228 -3.44 -3.67 -16.86
C GLY A 228 -2.62 -2.62 -16.13
N THR A 229 -1.98 -2.96 -15.00
CA THR A 229 -0.99 -2.08 -14.36
C THR A 229 0.38 -2.35 -14.98
N ASP A 230 1.05 -1.29 -15.40
CA ASP A 230 2.31 -1.32 -16.15
C ASP A 230 3.32 -0.28 -15.62
N GLU A 231 3.03 0.35 -14.48
CA GLU A 231 3.90 1.34 -13.84
C GLU A 231 3.74 1.30 -12.31
N VAL A 232 4.79 1.68 -11.59
CA VAL A 232 4.68 2.13 -10.19
C VAL A 232 4.69 3.64 -10.16
N CYS A 233 3.80 4.22 -9.39
CA CYS A 233 3.71 5.66 -9.23
C CYS A 233 4.02 6.06 -7.79
N GLY A 234 4.97 6.98 -7.61
CA GLY A 234 5.14 7.69 -6.35
C GLY A 234 4.09 8.78 -6.23
N ILE A 235 3.44 8.84 -5.08
CA ILE A 235 2.35 9.76 -4.79
C ILE A 235 2.65 10.58 -3.54
N TYR A 236 2.15 11.81 -3.52
CA TYR A 236 2.30 12.71 -2.37
C TYR A 236 1.06 13.59 -2.16
N LYS A 237 0.86 14.03 -0.92
CA LYS A 237 -0.18 14.98 -0.55
C LYS A 237 0.35 15.94 0.51
N LYS A 238 0.21 17.24 0.23
CA LYS A 238 0.39 18.30 1.23
C LYS A 238 -0.79 18.28 2.18
N LEU A 239 -0.51 18.29 3.49
CA LEU A 239 -1.52 18.32 4.55
C LEU A 239 -1.57 19.68 5.24
N GLN A 240 -0.51 20.48 5.08
CA GLN A 240 -0.38 21.87 5.48
C GLN A 240 0.24 22.68 4.33
#